data_AF-A0A7X8LQL3-F1
#
_entry.id   AF-A0A7X8LQL3-F1
#
_cell.length_a   1.000
_cell.length_b   1.000
_cell.length_c   1.000
_cell.angle_alpha   90.00
_cell.angle_beta   90.00
_cell.angle_gamma   90.00
#
_symmetry.space_group_name_H-M   'P 1'
#
loop_
_entity.id
_entity.type
_entity.pdbx_description
1 polymer ?
#
loop_
_entity_poly.entity_id
_entity_poly.type
_entity_poly.pdbx_seq_one_letter_code
_entity_poly.pdbx_strand_id
1 'polypeptide(L)'
;MTKIAIVLIIQMVMGVSPAFPQAVVKSSGAGNSSSLINEKSLADDLTKIKSASRQMKGREVSTESVWLSSQDKWTNLVKGGKASVPILSKELKDKNTDWRVRAIIASSVLPQINDKDAIKDLKALLSDKTEDIALRSAAADGLGNMGGESALEGLRQSIDDNPNNPKFQASIIRGLGKAGTKKDGALIAKRLNYQDSYVKVIAVRELQRVAVRNNDLAQLEPLVPMVGDATFEDRNVAIKLLGEAKYRPALPAIAKVANNKAEDYIYRCASAEALGNIGGDDADVVLLQLAADSDQLVRMYAVEGLSKGNYSAKKISVINDAIASARDLYVKGKMQKFEKILQSKQ
;
A
#
# COMPACT_ATOMS: atom_id res chain seq x y z
N MET A 1 -3.37 7.25 -26.79
CA MET A 1 -3.62 6.84 -25.39
C MET A 1 -2.64 7.57 -24.49
N THR A 2 -3.12 8.61 -23.82
CA THR A 2 -2.32 9.59 -23.07
C THR A 2 -1.79 9.00 -21.77
N LYS A 3 -0.63 9.46 -21.26
CA LYS A 3 0.02 9.00 -20.02
C LYS A 3 -0.91 8.90 -18.79
N ILE A 4 -2.03 9.63 -18.78
CA ILE A 4 -3.06 9.60 -17.74
C ILE A 4 -3.82 8.25 -17.72
N ALA A 5 -4.07 7.63 -18.88
CA ALA A 5 -4.76 6.34 -18.97
C ALA A 5 -3.91 5.18 -18.40
N ILE A 6 -2.58 5.29 -18.45
CA ILE A 6 -1.65 4.28 -17.90
C ILE A 6 -1.54 4.39 -16.37
N VAL A 7 -1.62 5.61 -15.81
CA VAL A 7 -1.65 5.82 -14.35
C VAL A 7 -2.95 5.27 -13.74
N LEU A 8 -4.07 5.36 -14.45
CA LEU A 8 -5.38 4.86 -13.97
C LEU A 8 -5.46 3.33 -13.95
N ILE A 9 -4.84 2.64 -14.91
CA ILE A 9 -4.77 1.16 -14.90
C ILE A 9 -3.90 0.66 -13.73
N ILE A 10 -2.85 1.39 -13.36
CA ILE A 10 -2.01 1.04 -12.20
C ILE A 10 -2.74 1.28 -10.86
N GLN A 11 -3.60 2.30 -10.77
CA GLN A 11 -4.40 2.56 -9.56
C GLN A 11 -5.49 1.51 -9.32
N MET A 12 -6.13 1.00 -10.39
CA MET A 12 -7.10 -0.10 -10.27
C MET A 12 -6.47 -1.43 -9.83
N VAL A 13 -5.23 -1.72 -10.26
CA VAL A 13 -4.53 -2.96 -9.90
C VAL A 13 -3.94 -2.94 -8.48
N MET A 14 -3.68 -1.75 -7.91
CA MET A 14 -3.07 -1.62 -6.58
C MET A 14 -4.06 -1.47 -5.40
N GLY A 15 -5.38 -1.51 -5.66
CA GLY A 15 -6.39 -1.39 -4.61
C GLY A 15 -6.27 -0.10 -3.77
N VAL A 16 -5.61 0.93 -4.31
CA VAL A 16 -5.47 2.22 -3.63
C VAL A 16 -6.79 2.94 -3.84
N SER A 17 -7.59 3.12 -2.77
CA SER A 17 -8.68 4.11 -2.77
C SER A 17 -8.14 5.38 -3.41
N PRO A 18 -8.82 5.99 -4.40
CA PRO A 18 -8.29 7.15 -5.10
C PRO A 18 -7.82 8.14 -4.04
N ALA A 19 -6.50 8.38 -4.00
CA ALA A 19 -5.94 9.35 -3.10
C ALA A 19 -6.44 10.70 -3.61
N PHE A 20 -7.59 11.13 -3.07
CA PHE A 20 -8.07 12.48 -3.27
C PHE A 20 -6.92 13.42 -2.96
N PRO A 21 -6.66 14.44 -3.80
CA PRO A 21 -5.52 15.32 -3.61
C PRO A 21 -5.46 15.75 -2.14
N GLN A 22 -4.39 15.35 -1.43
CA GLN A 22 -4.14 15.92 -0.11
C GLN A 22 -4.12 17.42 -0.32
N ALA A 23 -5.00 18.15 0.36
CA ALA A 23 -4.96 19.60 0.30
C ALA A 23 -3.54 20.01 0.68
N VAL A 24 -2.76 20.51 -0.28
CA VAL A 24 -1.45 21.09 0.00
C VAL A 24 -1.72 22.36 0.77
N VAL A 25 -1.87 22.24 2.09
CA VAL A 25 -1.80 23.37 3.00
C VAL A 25 -0.32 23.74 3.04
N LYS A 26 0.09 24.60 2.09
CA LYS A 26 1.38 25.28 2.23
C LYS A 26 1.32 26.02 3.56
N SER A 27 2.19 25.63 4.50
CA SER A 27 2.44 26.36 5.73
C SER A 27 3.17 27.67 5.41
N SER A 28 2.48 28.63 4.79
CA SER A 28 2.98 29.98 4.67
C SER A 28 2.49 30.79 5.86
N GLY A 29 3.37 30.94 6.86
CA GLY A 29 3.34 32.04 7.82
C GLY A 29 2.23 31.98 8.88
N ALA A 30 2.64 31.93 10.14
CA ALA A 30 1.82 32.38 11.24
C ALA A 30 1.43 33.84 11.01
N GLY A 31 0.25 34.06 10.42
CA GLY A 31 -0.40 35.34 10.26
C GLY A 31 -1.84 35.19 10.71
N ASN A 32 -2.20 35.88 11.79
CA ASN A 32 -3.55 36.00 12.31
C ASN A 32 -4.51 36.45 11.19
N SER A 33 -5.20 35.50 10.56
CA SER A 33 -6.46 35.75 9.85
C SER A 33 -7.38 34.54 10.05
N SER A 34 -7.79 34.32 11.30
CA SER A 34 -9.02 33.59 11.59
C SER A 34 -10.20 34.42 11.07
N SER A 35 -10.44 34.38 9.76
CA SER A 35 -11.77 34.67 9.25
C SER A 35 -12.67 33.63 9.90
N LEU A 36 -13.47 34.03 10.88
CA LEU A 36 -14.45 33.19 11.55
C LEU A 36 -15.26 32.47 10.48
N ILE A 37 -14.94 31.20 10.23
CA ILE A 37 -15.73 30.38 9.33
C ILE A 37 -17.06 30.16 10.05
N ASN A 38 -18.07 30.91 9.63
CA ASN A 38 -19.40 30.89 10.23
C ASN A 38 -20.06 29.52 9.97
N GLU A 39 -20.64 28.89 11.00
CA GLU A 39 -21.38 27.62 10.89
C GLU A 39 -22.44 27.65 9.78
N LYS A 40 -23.07 28.81 9.56
CA LYS A 40 -24.02 29.01 8.46
C LYS A 40 -23.36 28.80 7.08
N SER A 41 -22.14 29.31 6.89
CA SER A 41 -21.39 29.12 5.65
C SER A 41 -21.01 27.65 5.41
N LEU A 42 -20.68 26.92 6.48
CA LEU A 42 -20.37 25.50 6.38
C LEU A 42 -21.60 24.66 6.03
N ALA A 43 -22.76 24.98 6.61
CA ALA A 43 -24.04 24.35 6.28
C ALA A 43 -24.48 24.64 4.82
N ASP A 44 -24.22 25.86 4.33
CA ASP A 44 -24.49 26.24 2.94
C ASP A 44 -23.61 25.45 1.96
N ASP A 45 -22.32 25.26 2.29
CA ASP A 45 -21.41 24.45 1.49
C ASP A 45 -21.87 22.98 1.41
N LEU A 46 -22.29 22.41 2.54
CA LEU A 46 -22.85 21.06 2.59
C LEU A 46 -24.15 20.94 1.78
N THR A 47 -25.03 21.94 1.85
CA THR A 47 -26.27 21.97 1.07
C THR A 47 -25.99 21.97 -0.43
N LYS A 48 -25.01 22.77 -0.87
CA LYS A 48 -24.58 22.82 -2.28
C LYS A 48 -23.98 21.49 -2.72
N ILE A 49 -23.14 20.85 -1.89
CA ILE A 49 -22.61 19.51 -2.15
C ILE A 49 -23.75 18.50 -2.37
N LYS A 50 -24.75 18.46 -1.48
CA LYS A 50 -25.90 17.56 -1.60
C LYS A 50 -26.68 17.81 -2.89
N SER A 51 -26.87 19.08 -3.25
CA SER A 51 -27.57 19.44 -4.49
C SER A 51 -26.82 18.95 -5.73
N ALA A 52 -25.50 19.13 -5.78
CA ALA A 52 -24.65 18.65 -6.87
C ALA A 52 -24.69 17.12 -6.97
N SER A 53 -24.57 16.42 -5.84
CA SER A 53 -24.65 14.95 -5.79
C SER A 53 -26.00 14.43 -6.29
N ARG A 54 -27.12 15.08 -5.92
CA ARG A 54 -28.47 14.73 -6.39
C ARG A 54 -28.64 14.92 -7.89
N GLN A 55 -28.09 15.99 -8.46
CA GLN A 55 -28.13 16.23 -9.92
C GLN A 55 -27.39 15.15 -10.73
N MET A 56 -26.50 14.40 -10.09
CA MET A 56 -25.76 13.29 -10.69
C MET A 56 -26.45 11.93 -10.54
N LYS A 57 -27.61 11.86 -9.87
CA LYS A 57 -28.33 10.61 -9.62
C LYS A 57 -28.88 10.05 -10.95
N GLY A 58 -28.67 8.76 -11.21
CA GLY A 58 -29.12 8.09 -12.45
C GLY A 58 -28.07 7.99 -13.56
N ARG A 59 -26.85 8.48 -13.33
CA ARG A 59 -25.67 8.21 -14.16
C ARG A 59 -24.71 7.33 -13.35
N GLU A 60 -23.91 6.49 -14.00
CA GLU A 60 -22.87 5.70 -13.33
C GLU A 60 -21.75 6.66 -12.86
N VAL A 61 -21.97 7.26 -11.70
CA VAL A 61 -21.17 8.39 -11.19
C VAL A 61 -20.53 8.01 -9.87
N SER A 62 -19.20 7.95 -9.88
CA SER A 62 -18.34 7.59 -8.75
C SER A 62 -18.34 8.66 -7.65
N THR A 63 -17.81 8.31 -6.47
CA THR A 63 -17.49 9.27 -5.39
C THR A 63 -16.54 10.36 -5.87
N GLU A 64 -15.65 10.05 -6.82
CA GLU A 64 -14.70 11.00 -7.39
C GLU A 64 -15.38 12.15 -8.13
N SER A 65 -16.40 11.86 -8.93
CA SER A 65 -17.18 12.89 -9.62
C SER A 65 -17.89 13.81 -8.63
N VAL A 66 -18.42 13.26 -7.53
CA VAL A 66 -19.06 14.07 -6.47
C VAL A 66 -18.03 14.96 -5.78
N TRP A 67 -16.83 14.44 -5.49
CA TRP A 67 -15.72 15.23 -4.95
C TRP A 67 -15.36 16.39 -5.87
N LEU A 68 -15.06 16.11 -7.13
CA LEU A 68 -14.61 17.10 -8.12
C LEU A 68 -15.65 18.20 -8.36
N SER A 69 -16.95 17.85 -8.36
CA SER A 69 -18.03 18.82 -8.54
C SER A 69 -18.11 19.91 -7.47
N SER A 70 -17.56 19.63 -6.29
CA SER A 70 -17.72 20.45 -5.10
C SER A 70 -16.41 20.59 -4.31
N GLN A 71 -15.27 20.50 -4.99
CA GLN A 71 -13.95 20.42 -4.36
C GLN A 71 -13.66 21.59 -3.40
N ASP A 72 -13.99 22.82 -3.79
CA ASP A 72 -13.78 23.99 -2.93
C ASP A 72 -14.61 23.93 -1.64
N LYS A 73 -15.82 23.38 -1.73
CA LYS A 73 -16.76 23.27 -0.61
C LYS A 73 -16.31 22.19 0.38
N TRP A 74 -15.85 21.06 -0.14
CA TRP A 74 -15.17 20.04 0.67
C TRP A 74 -13.94 20.61 1.37
N THR A 75 -13.15 21.40 0.66
CA THR A 75 -11.96 22.06 1.20
C THR A 75 -12.32 23.06 2.31
N ASN A 76 -13.40 23.83 2.14
CA ASN A 76 -13.90 24.73 3.17
C ASN A 76 -14.35 23.98 4.43
N LEU A 77 -15.04 22.85 4.27
CA LEU A 77 -15.42 21.98 5.39
C LEU A 77 -14.19 21.46 6.13
N VAL A 78 -13.12 21.07 5.43
CA VAL A 78 -11.86 20.69 6.09
C VAL A 78 -11.22 21.89 6.82
N LYS A 79 -11.16 23.07 6.20
CA LYS A 79 -10.62 24.30 6.82
C LYS A 79 -11.41 24.77 8.04
N GLY A 80 -12.73 24.51 8.08
CA GLY A 80 -13.58 24.73 9.26
C GLY A 80 -13.16 23.90 10.48
N GLY A 81 -12.36 22.84 10.27
CA GLY A 81 -11.79 22.02 11.33
C GLY A 81 -12.87 21.47 12.25
N LYS A 82 -12.67 21.63 13.56
CA LYS A 82 -13.60 21.14 14.59
C LYS A 82 -15.02 21.71 14.45
N ALA A 83 -15.18 22.94 13.95
CA ALA A 83 -16.51 23.55 13.76
C ALA A 83 -17.34 22.81 12.70
N SER A 84 -16.70 22.11 11.76
CA SER A 84 -17.40 21.31 10.75
C SER A 84 -17.89 19.96 11.28
N VAL A 85 -17.32 19.46 12.39
CA VAL A 85 -17.59 18.09 12.88
C VAL A 85 -19.07 17.88 13.17
N PRO A 86 -19.79 18.75 13.92
CA PRO A 86 -21.21 18.49 14.23
C PRO A 86 -22.10 18.35 12.99
N ILE A 87 -21.91 19.20 11.98
CA ILE A 87 -22.72 19.15 10.75
C ILE A 87 -22.36 17.93 9.88
N LEU A 88 -21.06 17.57 9.82
CA LEU A 88 -20.59 16.41 9.07
C LEU A 88 -21.04 15.10 9.74
N SER A 89 -21.01 15.05 11.06
CA SER A 89 -21.51 13.93 11.87
C SER A 89 -23.01 13.72 11.71
N LYS A 90 -23.80 14.79 11.67
CA LYS A 90 -25.23 14.72 11.38
C LYS A 90 -25.47 14.14 9.99
N GLU A 91 -24.74 14.63 8.99
CA GLU A 91 -24.87 14.19 7.61
C GLU A 91 -24.43 12.74 7.41
N LEU A 92 -23.37 12.32 8.11
CA LEU A 92 -22.86 10.94 8.08
C LEU A 92 -23.92 9.94 8.57
N LYS A 93 -24.76 10.33 9.54
CA LYS A 93 -25.81 9.49 10.14
C LYS A 93 -27.15 9.55 9.41
N ASP A 94 -27.37 10.54 8.55
CA ASP A 94 -28.62 10.67 7.80
C ASP A 94 -28.69 9.64 6.65
N LYS A 95 -29.52 8.61 6.81
CA LYS A 95 -29.72 7.56 5.80
C LYS A 95 -30.36 8.06 4.50
N ASN A 96 -30.96 9.27 4.49
CA ASN A 96 -31.48 9.90 3.28
C ASN A 96 -30.42 10.65 2.48
N THR A 97 -29.23 10.84 3.06
CA THR A 97 -28.10 11.42 2.36
C THR A 97 -27.56 10.44 1.33
N ASP A 98 -27.18 10.98 0.18
CA ASP A 98 -26.48 10.23 -0.86
C ASP A 98 -25.27 9.49 -0.27
N TRP A 99 -25.23 8.17 -0.46
CA TRP A 99 -24.18 7.33 0.11
C TRP A 99 -22.78 7.82 -0.29
N ARG A 100 -22.62 8.43 -1.47
CA ARG A 100 -21.34 8.97 -1.96
C ARG A 100 -20.87 10.16 -1.13
N VAL A 101 -21.80 11.03 -0.73
CA VAL A 101 -21.53 12.15 0.19
C VAL A 101 -21.10 11.60 1.54
N ARG A 102 -21.85 10.63 2.10
CA ARG A 102 -21.51 9.98 3.37
C ARG A 102 -20.13 9.31 3.31
N ALA A 103 -19.81 8.62 2.22
CA ALA A 103 -18.52 7.96 2.01
C ALA A 103 -17.36 8.96 1.92
N ILE A 104 -17.51 10.09 1.21
CA ILE A 104 -16.51 11.16 1.15
C ILE A 104 -16.27 11.77 2.54
N ILE A 105 -17.35 12.02 3.29
CA ILE A 105 -17.25 12.52 4.67
C ILE A 105 -16.42 11.56 5.52
N ALA A 106 -16.74 10.26 5.48
CA ALA A 106 -16.08 9.23 6.28
C ALA A 106 -14.60 9.02 5.91
N SER A 107 -14.29 8.89 4.63
CA SER A 107 -12.97 8.47 4.14
C SER A 107 -11.98 9.62 3.90
N SER A 108 -12.48 10.84 3.68
CA SER A 108 -11.67 11.94 3.14
C SER A 108 -11.76 13.24 3.95
N VAL A 109 -12.97 13.64 4.38
CA VAL A 109 -13.14 14.94 5.07
C VAL A 109 -12.82 14.83 6.56
N LEU A 110 -13.52 13.94 7.29
CA LEU A 110 -13.30 13.76 8.72
C LEU A 110 -11.85 13.35 9.05
N PRO A 111 -11.17 12.50 8.25
CA PRO A 111 -9.78 12.16 8.53
C PRO A 111 -8.80 13.32 8.43
N GLN A 112 -9.06 14.31 7.56
CA GLN A 112 -8.23 15.51 7.46
C GLN A 112 -8.46 16.47 8.64
N ILE A 113 -9.69 16.48 9.19
CA ILE A 113 -10.01 17.26 10.40
C ILE A 113 -9.38 16.60 11.64
N ASN A 114 -9.35 15.27 11.68
CA ASN A 114 -8.75 14.45 12.72
C ASN A 114 -9.25 14.75 14.16
N ASP A 115 -10.54 15.02 14.31
CA ASP A 115 -11.17 15.31 15.61
C ASP A 115 -11.63 14.02 16.33
N LYS A 116 -11.56 14.00 17.66
CA LYS A 116 -11.93 12.84 18.48
C LYS A 116 -13.41 12.43 18.38
N ASP A 117 -14.30 13.40 18.18
CA ASP A 117 -15.74 13.14 18.06
C ASP A 117 -16.04 12.53 16.68
N ALA A 118 -15.26 12.91 15.66
CA ALA A 118 -15.29 12.26 14.35
C ALA A 118 -14.81 10.80 14.41
N ILE A 119 -13.76 10.50 15.21
CA ILE A 119 -13.34 9.10 15.45
C ILE A 119 -14.49 8.29 16.05
N LYS A 120 -15.18 8.84 17.06
CA LYS A 120 -16.32 8.17 17.71
C LYS A 120 -17.41 7.83 16.69
N ASP A 121 -17.76 8.77 15.82
CA ASP A 121 -18.79 8.57 14.81
C ASP A 121 -18.38 7.57 13.72
N LEU A 122 -17.11 7.58 13.29
CA LEU A 122 -16.61 6.60 12.33
C LEU A 122 -16.54 5.19 12.90
N LYS A 123 -16.21 5.05 14.20
CA LYS A 123 -16.29 3.76 14.89
C LYS A 123 -17.72 3.22 14.93
N ALA A 124 -18.68 4.08 15.28
CA ALA A 124 -20.09 3.70 15.28
C ALA A 124 -20.55 3.24 13.89
N LEU A 125 -20.17 3.99 12.84
CA LEU A 125 -20.47 3.64 11.46
C LEU A 125 -19.83 2.31 11.03
N LEU A 126 -18.57 2.07 11.41
CA LEU A 126 -17.86 0.84 11.08
C LEU A 126 -18.55 -0.41 11.67
N SER A 127 -19.02 -0.29 12.91
CA SER A 127 -19.65 -1.38 13.67
C SER A 127 -21.15 -1.57 13.36
N ASP A 128 -21.82 -0.61 12.71
CA ASP A 128 -23.24 -0.70 12.36
C ASP A 128 -23.46 -1.74 11.24
N LYS A 129 -24.01 -2.90 11.58
CA LYS A 129 -24.26 -4.00 10.64
C LYS A 129 -25.42 -3.71 9.67
N THR A 130 -26.23 -2.69 9.95
CA THR A 130 -27.35 -2.28 9.09
C THR A 130 -26.91 -1.35 7.97
N GLU A 131 -25.68 -0.83 8.03
CA GLU A 131 -25.13 0.05 7.01
C GLU A 131 -24.50 -0.72 5.86
N ASP A 132 -24.52 -0.10 4.68
CA ASP A 132 -23.94 -0.66 3.47
C ASP A 132 -22.44 -0.92 3.64
N ILE A 133 -21.97 -2.05 3.09
CA ILE A 133 -20.59 -2.48 3.27
C ILE A 133 -19.58 -1.51 2.67
N ALA A 134 -19.93 -0.78 1.60
CA ALA A 134 -19.08 0.23 1.01
C ALA A 134 -18.92 1.43 1.96
N LEU A 135 -19.99 1.82 2.65
CA LEU A 135 -19.94 2.91 3.62
C LEU A 135 -19.16 2.51 4.88
N ARG A 136 -19.34 1.28 5.37
CA ARG A 136 -18.52 0.73 6.47
C ARG A 136 -17.05 0.64 6.09
N SER A 137 -16.75 0.27 4.84
CA SER A 137 -15.37 0.27 4.30
C SER A 137 -14.79 1.68 4.25
N ALA A 138 -15.59 2.69 3.86
CA ALA A 138 -15.17 4.10 3.90
C ALA A 138 -14.85 4.59 5.32
N ALA A 139 -15.60 4.13 6.33
CA ALA A 139 -15.30 4.39 7.73
C ALA A 139 -13.99 3.73 8.18
N ALA A 140 -13.72 2.49 7.74
CA ALA A 140 -12.45 1.80 8.00
C ALA A 140 -11.25 2.56 7.39
N ASP A 141 -11.35 2.96 6.12
CA ASP A 141 -10.35 3.79 5.45
C ASP A 141 -10.13 5.11 6.20
N GLY A 142 -11.21 5.75 6.64
CA GLY A 142 -11.17 6.98 7.42
C GLY A 142 -10.43 6.84 8.74
N LEU A 143 -10.77 5.82 9.53
CA LEU A 143 -10.10 5.52 10.80
C LEU A 143 -8.62 5.18 10.60
N GLY A 144 -8.28 4.44 9.54
CA GLY A 144 -6.89 4.15 9.17
C GLY A 144 -6.10 5.40 8.79
N ASN A 145 -6.74 6.37 8.15
CA ASN A 145 -6.14 7.66 7.79
C ASN A 145 -5.94 8.58 9.02
N MET A 146 -6.85 8.53 9.98
CA MET A 146 -6.74 9.27 11.25
C MET A 146 -5.63 8.69 12.14
N GLY A 147 -5.55 7.37 12.21
CA GLY A 147 -4.62 6.67 13.09
C GLY A 147 -4.85 6.99 14.57
N GLY A 148 -3.83 6.71 15.38
CA GLY A 148 -3.93 6.82 16.84
C GLY A 148 -4.72 5.67 17.46
N GLU A 149 -4.49 5.45 18.76
CA GLU A 149 -4.95 4.23 19.43
C GLU A 149 -6.48 4.06 19.41
N SER A 150 -7.24 5.15 19.54
CA SER A 150 -8.72 5.08 19.53
C SER A 150 -9.28 4.64 18.18
N ALA A 151 -8.70 5.12 17.07
CA ALA A 151 -9.13 4.76 15.73
C ALA A 151 -8.70 3.33 15.37
N LEU A 152 -7.45 2.97 15.69
CA LEU A 152 -6.95 1.60 15.54
C LEU A 152 -7.77 0.60 16.34
N GLU A 153 -8.17 0.95 17.56
CA GLU A 153 -9.03 0.10 18.38
C GLU A 153 -10.37 -0.21 17.69
N GLY A 154 -10.97 0.77 17.01
CA GLY A 154 -12.18 0.52 16.20
C GLY A 154 -11.94 -0.48 15.07
N LEU A 155 -10.81 -0.37 14.36
CA LEU A 155 -10.43 -1.30 13.29
C LEU A 155 -10.17 -2.72 13.83
N ARG A 156 -9.49 -2.83 14.98
CA ARG A 156 -9.22 -4.13 15.64
C ARG A 156 -10.51 -4.84 16.02
N GLN A 157 -11.47 -4.10 16.59
CA GLN A 157 -12.77 -4.65 16.99
C GLN A 157 -13.59 -5.16 15.79
N SER A 158 -13.39 -4.59 14.60
CA SER A 158 -14.09 -4.98 13.38
C SER A 158 -13.29 -5.89 12.45
N ILE A 159 -12.13 -6.41 12.88
CA ILE A 159 -11.26 -7.18 11.98
C ILE A 159 -11.90 -8.48 11.50
N ASP A 160 -12.70 -9.15 12.34
CA ASP A 160 -13.39 -10.39 11.99
C ASP A 160 -14.80 -10.17 11.42
N ASP A 161 -15.19 -8.91 11.19
CA ASP A 161 -16.51 -8.59 10.62
C ASP A 161 -16.57 -8.90 9.13
N ASN A 162 -17.70 -9.45 8.66
CA ASN A 162 -17.93 -9.82 7.25
C ASN A 162 -16.74 -10.61 6.63
N PRO A 163 -16.40 -11.78 7.19
CA PRO A 163 -15.23 -12.55 6.78
C PRO A 163 -15.28 -13.07 5.34
N ASN A 164 -16.42 -12.93 4.66
CA ASN A 164 -16.61 -13.31 3.27
C ASN A 164 -16.61 -12.11 2.30
N ASN A 165 -16.32 -10.89 2.77
CA ASN A 165 -16.25 -9.70 1.92
C ASN A 165 -14.80 -9.21 1.78
N PRO A 166 -14.11 -9.55 0.68
CA PRO A 166 -12.71 -9.19 0.46
C PRO A 166 -12.44 -7.68 0.53
N LYS A 167 -13.34 -6.85 -0.02
CA LYS A 167 -13.16 -5.39 -0.05
C LYS A 167 -13.20 -4.80 1.35
N PHE A 168 -14.13 -5.26 2.18
CA PHE A 168 -14.23 -4.81 3.57
C PHE A 168 -13.02 -5.26 4.38
N GLN A 169 -12.62 -6.53 4.28
CA GLN A 169 -11.44 -7.06 4.96
C GLN A 169 -10.17 -6.32 4.54
N ALA A 170 -9.99 -6.07 3.25
CA ALA A 170 -8.87 -5.27 2.75
C ALA A 170 -8.84 -3.85 3.31
N SER A 171 -10.00 -3.21 3.52
CA SER A 171 -10.09 -1.86 4.09
C SER A 171 -9.64 -1.84 5.55
N ILE A 172 -10.06 -2.82 6.36
CA ILE A 172 -9.60 -2.97 7.74
C ILE A 172 -8.08 -3.19 7.80
N ILE A 173 -7.57 -4.15 7.01
CA ILE A 173 -6.16 -4.51 6.99
C ILE A 173 -5.30 -3.32 6.55
N ARG A 174 -5.74 -2.58 5.53
CA ARG A 174 -5.07 -1.36 5.07
C ARG A 174 -5.05 -0.28 6.13
N GLY A 175 -6.15 -0.08 6.85
CA GLY A 175 -6.20 0.87 7.96
C GLY A 175 -5.24 0.50 9.09
N LEU A 176 -5.23 -0.77 9.49
CA LEU A 176 -4.30 -1.30 10.49
C LEU A 176 -2.86 -1.22 10.00
N GLY A 177 -2.56 -1.51 8.74
CA GLY A 177 -1.22 -1.38 8.17
C GLY A 177 -0.72 0.06 8.15
N LYS A 178 -1.55 0.96 7.64
CA LYS A 178 -1.22 2.36 7.42
C LYS A 178 -0.90 3.11 8.71
N ALA A 179 -1.56 2.83 9.82
CA ALA A 179 -1.35 3.54 11.10
C ALA A 179 -0.92 2.63 12.26
N GLY A 180 -0.89 1.32 12.07
CA GLY A 180 -0.71 0.34 13.14
C GLY A 180 0.64 0.31 13.83
N THR A 181 0.57 -0.15 15.06
CA THR A 181 1.67 -0.42 15.97
C THR A 181 2.15 -1.86 15.82
N LYS A 182 3.16 -2.25 16.62
CA LYS A 182 3.61 -3.65 16.71
C LYS A 182 2.47 -4.63 17.02
N LYS A 183 1.44 -4.21 17.76
CA LYS A 183 0.28 -5.06 18.12
C LYS A 183 -0.54 -5.48 16.91
N ASP A 184 -0.54 -4.65 15.86
CA ASP A 184 -1.40 -4.82 14.70
C ASP A 184 -0.85 -5.85 13.71
N GLY A 185 0.47 -6.10 13.72
CA GLY A 185 1.07 -7.06 12.79
C GLY A 185 0.63 -8.50 13.02
N ALA A 186 0.44 -8.93 14.27
CA ALA A 186 -0.09 -10.28 14.55
C ALA A 186 -1.52 -10.47 14.02
N LEU A 187 -2.33 -9.40 14.06
CA LEU A 187 -3.68 -9.40 13.50
C LEU A 187 -3.66 -9.44 11.96
N ILE A 188 -2.78 -8.67 11.33
CA ILE A 188 -2.59 -8.67 9.88
C ILE A 188 -2.04 -10.02 9.40
N ALA A 189 -1.10 -10.63 10.12
CA ALA A 189 -0.51 -11.91 9.76
C ALA A 189 -1.56 -13.04 9.65
N LYS A 190 -2.62 -13.02 10.47
CA LYS A 190 -3.73 -13.98 10.35
C LYS A 190 -4.43 -13.92 8.99
N ARG A 191 -4.35 -12.79 8.28
CA ARG A 191 -5.01 -12.56 6.99
C ARG A 191 -4.20 -13.06 5.79
N LEU A 192 -3.00 -13.60 6.01
CA LEU A 192 -2.24 -14.34 5.00
C LEU A 192 -2.94 -15.65 4.58
N ASN A 193 -3.78 -16.21 5.45
CA ASN A 193 -4.56 -17.41 5.20
C ASN A 193 -5.98 -17.12 4.64
N TYR A 194 -6.26 -15.88 4.26
CA TYR A 194 -7.56 -15.51 3.72
C TYR A 194 -7.76 -16.14 2.34
N GLN A 195 -8.98 -16.57 1.99
CA GLN A 195 -9.23 -17.31 0.75
C GLN A 195 -8.97 -16.47 -0.52
N ASP A 196 -9.38 -15.21 -0.49
CA ASP A 196 -9.22 -14.27 -1.60
C ASP A 196 -7.77 -13.76 -1.72
N SER A 197 -7.16 -13.91 -2.91
CA SER A 197 -5.77 -13.51 -3.17
C SER A 197 -5.54 -12.01 -2.96
N TYR A 198 -6.53 -11.18 -3.30
CA TYR A 198 -6.40 -9.74 -3.13
C TYR A 198 -6.23 -9.36 -1.64
N VAL A 199 -6.96 -10.01 -0.73
CA VAL A 199 -6.77 -9.81 0.71
C VAL A 199 -5.40 -10.31 1.17
N LYS A 200 -4.93 -11.47 0.68
CA LYS A 200 -3.59 -11.97 0.99
C LYS A 200 -2.51 -10.95 0.59
N VAL A 201 -2.58 -10.39 -0.62
CA VAL A 201 -1.63 -9.37 -1.10
C VAL A 201 -1.63 -8.15 -0.19
N ILE A 202 -2.80 -7.66 0.21
CA ILE A 202 -2.90 -6.54 1.14
C ILE A 202 -2.27 -6.91 2.50
N ALA A 203 -2.54 -8.10 3.02
CA ALA A 203 -1.95 -8.57 4.27
C ALA A 203 -0.41 -8.64 4.20
N VAL A 204 0.16 -9.16 3.10
CA VAL A 204 1.61 -9.20 2.88
C VAL A 204 2.21 -7.80 2.90
N ARG A 205 1.61 -6.86 2.14
CA ARG A 205 2.09 -5.47 2.05
C ARG A 205 2.03 -4.75 3.39
N GLU A 206 0.90 -4.87 4.07
CA GLU A 206 0.65 -4.13 5.30
C GLU A 206 1.40 -4.72 6.49
N LEU A 207 1.62 -6.04 6.53
CA LEU A 207 2.50 -6.67 7.52
C LEU A 207 3.94 -6.17 7.35
N GLN A 208 4.44 -6.11 6.11
CA GLN A 208 5.77 -5.59 5.86
C GLN A 208 5.91 -4.13 6.26
N ARG A 209 4.91 -3.29 5.93
CA ARG A 209 4.90 -1.89 6.31
C ARG A 209 4.99 -1.71 7.82
N VAL A 210 4.17 -2.45 8.58
CA VAL A 210 4.13 -2.38 10.05
C VAL A 210 5.46 -2.86 10.64
N ALA A 211 5.98 -3.99 10.18
CA ALA A 211 7.24 -4.54 10.65
C ALA A 211 8.42 -3.57 10.44
N VAL A 212 8.56 -3.03 9.22
CA VAL A 212 9.65 -2.10 8.88
C VAL A 212 9.52 -0.78 9.64
N ARG A 213 8.33 -0.17 9.65
CA ARG A 213 8.12 1.10 10.36
C ARG A 213 8.42 0.99 11.85
N ASN A 214 8.04 -0.11 12.47
CA ASN A 214 8.20 -0.31 13.92
C ASN A 214 9.55 -0.97 14.27
N ASN A 215 10.44 -1.17 13.29
CA ASN A 215 11.72 -1.86 13.45
C ASN A 215 11.57 -3.22 14.17
N ASP A 216 10.59 -4.01 13.75
CA ASP A 216 10.24 -5.31 14.31
C ASP A 216 10.13 -6.35 13.19
N LEU A 217 11.27 -6.64 12.57
CA LEU A 217 11.35 -7.53 11.41
C LEU A 217 10.99 -8.98 11.75
N ALA A 218 10.97 -9.38 13.03
CA ALA A 218 10.52 -10.70 13.46
C ALA A 218 9.06 -10.97 13.04
N GLN A 219 8.25 -9.92 12.88
CA GLN A 219 6.87 -10.03 12.39
C GLN A 219 6.77 -10.45 10.92
N LEU A 220 7.88 -10.50 10.18
CA LEU A 220 7.92 -10.97 8.79
C LEU A 220 8.03 -12.48 8.66
N GLU A 221 8.28 -13.21 9.75
CA GLU A 221 8.37 -14.68 9.73
C GLU A 221 7.18 -15.35 9.01
N PRO A 222 5.92 -14.93 9.22
CA PRO A 222 4.77 -15.51 8.53
C PRO A 222 4.75 -15.31 7.01
N LEU A 223 5.57 -14.41 6.46
CA LEU A 223 5.70 -14.21 5.01
C LEU A 223 6.64 -15.25 4.37
N VAL A 224 7.49 -15.92 5.14
CA VAL A 224 8.47 -16.89 4.60
C VAL A 224 7.79 -18.06 3.88
N PRO A 225 6.74 -18.70 4.43
CA PRO A 225 6.02 -19.76 3.72
C PRO A 225 5.36 -19.28 2.41
N MET A 226 4.94 -18.02 2.34
CA MET A 226 4.29 -17.43 1.15
C MET A 226 5.22 -17.37 -0.07
N VAL A 227 6.54 -17.39 0.13
CA VAL A 227 7.54 -17.39 -0.97
C VAL A 227 7.39 -18.60 -1.87
N GLY A 228 7.11 -19.78 -1.28
CA GLY A 228 7.01 -21.05 -1.99
C GLY A 228 5.59 -21.58 -2.17
N ASP A 229 4.57 -20.81 -1.78
CA ASP A 229 3.18 -21.21 -1.90
C ASP A 229 2.71 -21.10 -3.35
N ALA A 230 2.65 -22.24 -4.05
CA ALA A 230 2.19 -22.30 -5.43
C ALA A 230 0.70 -21.94 -5.61
N THR A 231 -0.10 -21.95 -4.53
CA THR A 231 -1.52 -21.53 -4.58
C THR A 231 -1.69 -20.02 -4.46
N PHE A 232 -0.63 -19.31 -4.07
CA PHE A 232 -0.62 -17.86 -3.99
C PHE A 232 0.03 -17.28 -5.25
N GLU A 233 -0.79 -16.94 -6.24
CA GLU A 233 -0.32 -16.41 -7.54
C GLU A 233 0.55 -15.14 -7.39
N ASP A 234 0.32 -14.34 -6.35
CA ASP A 234 1.06 -13.12 -6.06
C ASP A 234 2.26 -13.31 -5.11
N ARG A 235 2.80 -14.53 -5.00
CA ARG A 235 3.99 -14.86 -4.18
C ARG A 235 5.23 -14.03 -4.49
N ASN A 236 5.32 -13.43 -5.69
CA ASN A 236 6.35 -12.44 -6.03
C ASN A 236 6.31 -11.21 -5.12
N VAL A 237 5.14 -10.82 -4.59
CA VAL A 237 4.98 -9.72 -3.63
C VAL A 237 5.69 -10.04 -2.33
N ALA A 238 5.53 -11.27 -1.80
CA ALA A 238 6.22 -11.70 -0.58
C ALA A 238 7.74 -11.73 -0.79
N ILE A 239 8.21 -12.31 -1.90
CA ILE A 239 9.63 -12.36 -2.26
C ILE A 239 10.25 -10.97 -2.28
N LYS A 240 9.65 -10.04 -3.03
CA LYS A 240 10.16 -8.67 -3.19
C LYS A 240 10.20 -7.93 -1.86
N LEU A 241 9.11 -7.96 -1.10
CA LEU A 241 9.01 -7.21 0.16
C LEU A 241 9.93 -7.76 1.26
N LEU A 242 10.16 -9.07 1.31
CA LEU A 242 11.18 -9.68 2.18
C LEU A 242 12.59 -9.25 1.79
N GLY A 243 12.86 -9.15 0.48
CA GLY A 243 14.10 -8.61 -0.06
C GLY A 243 14.33 -7.14 0.30
N GLU A 244 13.32 -6.29 0.08
CA GLU A 244 13.35 -4.86 0.43
C GLU A 244 13.56 -4.63 1.93
N ALA A 245 12.94 -5.45 2.77
CA ALA A 245 13.13 -5.44 4.22
C ALA A 245 14.49 -6.04 4.66
N LYS A 246 15.26 -6.61 3.73
CA LYS A 246 16.54 -7.31 3.97
C LYS A 246 16.41 -8.41 5.03
N TYR A 247 15.27 -9.11 5.03
CA TYR A 247 14.96 -10.12 6.04
C TYR A 247 15.75 -11.42 5.81
N ARG A 248 16.94 -11.50 6.40
CA ARG A 248 17.86 -12.66 6.28
C ARG A 248 17.21 -14.03 6.52
N PRO A 249 16.29 -14.23 7.48
CA PRO A 249 15.68 -15.55 7.68
C PRO A 249 14.88 -16.07 6.48
N ALA A 250 14.48 -15.22 5.52
CA ALA A 250 13.84 -15.65 4.28
C ALA A 250 14.82 -16.19 3.21
N LEU A 251 16.14 -16.00 3.38
CA LEU A 251 17.13 -16.35 2.38
C LEU A 251 17.03 -17.82 1.91
N PRO A 252 16.88 -18.84 2.79
CA PRO A 252 16.77 -20.22 2.34
C PRO A 252 15.53 -20.48 1.46
N ALA A 253 14.39 -19.89 1.81
CA ALA A 253 13.15 -20.03 1.04
C ALA A 253 13.25 -19.34 -0.32
N ILE A 254 13.82 -18.13 -0.37
CA ILE A 254 14.03 -17.38 -1.62
C ILE A 254 15.05 -18.10 -2.52
N ALA A 255 16.14 -18.63 -1.96
CA ALA A 255 17.14 -19.40 -2.71
C ALA A 255 16.54 -20.66 -3.33
N LYS A 256 15.66 -21.36 -2.60
CA LYS A 256 14.94 -22.54 -3.11
C LYS A 256 14.12 -22.20 -4.36
N VAL A 257 13.37 -21.08 -4.33
CA VAL A 257 12.60 -20.63 -5.50
C VAL A 257 13.53 -20.22 -6.65
N ALA A 258 14.60 -19.47 -6.37
CA ALA A 258 15.51 -18.99 -7.40
C ALA A 258 16.16 -20.13 -8.22
N ASN A 259 16.56 -21.21 -7.52
CA ASN A 259 17.25 -22.36 -8.10
C ASN A 259 16.30 -23.42 -8.70
N ASN A 260 14.99 -23.32 -8.48
CA ASN A 260 14.05 -24.30 -9.01
C ASN A 260 13.76 -24.02 -10.50
N LYS A 261 14.26 -24.88 -11.38
CA LYS A 261 14.08 -24.77 -12.84
C LYS A 261 12.65 -25.01 -13.32
N ALA A 262 11.80 -25.61 -12.48
CA ALA A 262 10.38 -25.80 -12.78
C ALA A 262 9.55 -24.54 -12.47
N GLU A 263 10.11 -23.56 -11.76
CA GLU A 263 9.44 -22.29 -11.50
C GLU A 263 9.45 -21.39 -12.72
N ASP A 264 8.40 -20.60 -12.88
CA ASP A 264 8.36 -19.53 -13.87
C ASP A 264 9.53 -18.56 -13.63
N TYR A 265 10.17 -18.11 -14.72
CA TYR A 265 11.31 -17.20 -14.68
C TYR A 265 11.00 -15.92 -13.87
N ILE A 266 9.74 -15.47 -13.81
CA ILE A 266 9.32 -14.28 -13.05
C ILE A 266 9.64 -14.44 -11.56
N TYR A 267 9.34 -15.59 -10.96
CA TYR A 267 9.62 -15.82 -9.53
C TYR A 267 11.11 -15.98 -9.26
N ARG A 268 11.84 -16.55 -10.22
CA ARG A 268 13.28 -16.74 -10.15
C ARG A 268 14.01 -15.39 -10.25
N CYS A 269 13.57 -14.51 -11.14
CA CYS A 269 14.04 -13.12 -11.25
C CYS A 269 13.76 -12.33 -9.97
N ALA A 270 12.52 -12.39 -9.45
CA ALA A 270 12.16 -11.73 -8.19
C ALA A 270 13.03 -12.23 -7.02
N SER A 271 13.35 -13.52 -7.01
CA SER A 271 14.22 -14.13 -5.99
C SER A 271 15.67 -13.65 -6.12
N ALA A 272 16.21 -13.57 -7.32
CA ALA A 272 17.54 -13.00 -7.56
C ALA A 272 17.62 -11.52 -7.11
N GLU A 273 16.60 -10.73 -7.42
CA GLU A 273 16.50 -9.34 -6.94
C GLU A 273 16.49 -9.27 -5.41
N ALA A 274 15.65 -10.09 -4.76
CA ALA A 274 15.52 -10.12 -3.30
C ALA A 274 16.81 -10.59 -2.61
N LEU A 275 17.48 -11.61 -3.14
CA LEU A 275 18.78 -12.08 -2.66
C LEU A 275 19.84 -10.98 -2.73
N GLY A 276 19.89 -10.22 -3.82
CA GLY A 276 20.77 -9.06 -3.95
C GLY A 276 20.48 -7.96 -2.93
N ASN A 277 19.22 -7.74 -2.59
CA ASN A 277 18.84 -6.77 -1.55
C ASN A 277 19.18 -7.23 -0.13
N ILE A 278 18.99 -8.52 0.18
CA ILE A 278 19.37 -9.15 1.47
C ILE A 278 20.90 -9.12 1.64
N GLY A 279 21.62 -9.54 0.59
CA GLY A 279 23.08 -9.55 0.50
C GLY A 279 23.80 -10.51 1.47
N GLY A 280 25.12 -10.47 1.41
CA GLY A 280 26.04 -11.35 2.15
C GLY A 280 26.40 -12.62 1.40
N ASP A 281 27.45 -13.29 1.86
CA ASP A 281 28.13 -14.35 1.13
C ASP A 281 27.19 -15.50 0.72
N ASP A 282 26.25 -15.88 1.59
CA ASP A 282 25.27 -16.94 1.28
C ASP A 282 24.33 -16.56 0.13
N ALA A 283 23.91 -15.29 0.05
CA ALA A 283 23.11 -14.80 -1.06
C ALA A 283 23.95 -14.71 -2.34
N ASP A 284 25.21 -14.28 -2.20
CA ASP A 284 26.15 -14.20 -3.32
C ASP A 284 26.40 -15.58 -3.94
N VAL A 285 26.56 -16.64 -3.13
CA VAL A 285 26.71 -18.02 -3.63
C VAL A 285 25.56 -18.40 -4.56
N VAL A 286 24.32 -18.08 -4.18
CA VAL A 286 23.14 -18.37 -5.00
C VAL A 286 23.14 -17.51 -6.27
N LEU A 287 23.43 -16.21 -6.15
CA LEU A 287 23.45 -15.32 -7.30
C LEU A 287 24.55 -15.68 -8.31
N LEU A 288 25.72 -16.14 -7.85
CA LEU A 288 26.79 -16.63 -8.73
C LEU A 288 26.33 -17.86 -9.54
N GLN A 289 25.53 -18.75 -8.95
CA GLN A 289 24.93 -19.87 -9.69
C GLN A 289 23.92 -19.38 -10.73
N LEU A 290 23.06 -18.42 -10.37
CA LEU A 290 22.06 -17.85 -11.27
C LEU A 290 22.67 -16.98 -12.38
N ALA A 291 23.89 -16.49 -12.23
CA ALA A 291 24.61 -15.79 -13.30
C ALA A 291 24.90 -16.71 -14.50
N ALA A 292 24.88 -18.04 -14.30
CA ALA A 292 25.00 -19.05 -15.34
C ALA A 292 23.65 -19.66 -15.77
N ASP A 293 22.53 -19.03 -15.41
CA ASP A 293 21.20 -19.55 -15.72
C ASP A 293 20.94 -19.69 -17.22
N SER A 294 20.08 -20.63 -17.63
CA SER A 294 19.62 -20.75 -19.00
C SER A 294 18.75 -19.56 -19.41
N ASP A 295 17.94 -19.05 -18.48
CA ASP A 295 17.09 -17.90 -18.71
C ASP A 295 17.88 -16.60 -18.65
N GLN A 296 17.71 -15.76 -19.67
CA GLN A 296 18.45 -14.52 -19.81
C GLN A 296 18.10 -13.48 -18.75
N LEU A 297 16.83 -13.35 -18.40
CA LEU A 297 16.39 -12.38 -17.41
C LEU A 297 16.91 -12.79 -16.02
N VAL A 298 16.88 -14.08 -15.70
CA VAL A 298 17.43 -14.58 -14.44
C VAL A 298 18.91 -14.25 -14.31
N ARG A 299 19.73 -14.49 -15.37
CA ARG A 299 21.14 -14.08 -15.37
C ARG A 299 21.33 -12.58 -15.13
N MET A 300 20.51 -11.76 -15.78
CA MET A 300 20.56 -10.30 -15.65
C MET A 300 20.30 -9.86 -14.20
N TYR A 301 19.20 -10.34 -13.59
CA TYR A 301 18.87 -10.01 -12.20
C TYR A 301 19.90 -10.56 -11.21
N ALA A 302 20.50 -11.72 -11.50
CA ALA A 302 21.56 -12.29 -10.68
C ALA A 302 22.80 -11.40 -10.65
N VAL A 303 23.26 -10.93 -11.81
CA VAL A 303 24.41 -10.00 -11.90
C VAL A 303 24.09 -8.64 -11.29
N GLU A 304 22.88 -8.12 -11.49
CA GLU A 304 22.44 -6.91 -10.79
C GLU A 304 22.44 -7.11 -9.27
N GLY A 305 21.99 -8.26 -8.78
CA GLY A 305 22.05 -8.64 -7.37
C GLY A 305 23.48 -8.67 -6.84
N LEU A 306 24.42 -9.31 -7.55
CA LEU A 306 25.85 -9.38 -7.19
C LEU A 306 26.53 -8.01 -7.18
N SER A 307 26.01 -7.06 -7.97
CA SER A 307 26.51 -5.69 -7.97
C SER A 307 26.18 -4.91 -6.69
N LYS A 308 25.21 -5.41 -5.90
CA LYS A 308 24.82 -4.86 -4.60
C LYS A 308 25.72 -5.43 -3.49
N GLY A 309 26.02 -4.62 -2.48
CA GLY A 309 26.86 -5.02 -1.34
C GLY A 309 28.36 -4.87 -1.57
N ASN A 310 29.16 -5.55 -0.74
CA ASN A 310 30.62 -5.43 -0.75
C ASN A 310 31.24 -6.27 -1.87
N TYR A 311 32.27 -5.73 -2.52
CA TYR A 311 33.00 -6.39 -3.60
C TYR A 311 34.09 -7.31 -3.07
N SER A 312 34.25 -8.45 -3.73
CA SER A 312 35.36 -9.38 -3.54
C SER A 312 35.93 -9.76 -4.89
N ALA A 313 37.21 -10.18 -4.92
CA ALA A 313 37.86 -10.61 -6.16
C ALA A 313 37.07 -11.73 -6.87
N LYS A 314 36.49 -12.65 -6.10
CA LYS A 314 35.63 -13.73 -6.60
C LYS A 314 34.37 -13.20 -7.28
N LYS A 315 33.69 -12.20 -6.69
CA LYS A 315 32.51 -11.56 -7.31
C LYS A 315 32.87 -10.86 -8.61
N ILE A 316 33.98 -10.11 -8.63
CA ILE A 316 34.45 -9.40 -9.83
C ILE A 316 34.74 -10.39 -10.97
N SER A 317 35.46 -11.48 -10.68
CA SER A 317 35.75 -12.53 -11.66
C SER A 317 34.48 -13.09 -12.29
N VAL A 318 33.49 -13.47 -11.48
CA VAL A 318 32.26 -14.07 -12.02
C VAL A 318 31.40 -13.05 -12.78
N ILE A 319 31.39 -11.78 -12.36
CA ILE A 319 30.72 -10.72 -13.12
C ILE A 319 31.39 -10.57 -14.51
N ASN A 320 32.72 -10.60 -14.57
CA ASN A 320 33.46 -10.53 -15.83
C ASN A 320 33.20 -11.74 -16.73
N ASP A 321 33.18 -12.95 -16.17
CA ASP A 321 32.87 -14.18 -16.90
C ASP A 321 31.42 -14.19 -17.44
N ALA A 322 30.48 -13.68 -16.65
CA ALA A 322 29.09 -13.50 -17.07
C ALA A 322 28.96 -12.46 -18.20
N ILE A 323 29.70 -11.35 -18.14
CA ILE A 323 29.79 -10.35 -19.23
C ILE A 323 30.34 -10.98 -20.51
N ALA A 324 31.41 -11.78 -20.39
CA ALA A 324 32.05 -12.42 -21.53
C ALA A 324 31.14 -13.46 -22.19
N SER A 325 30.35 -14.17 -21.39
CA SER A 325 29.42 -15.21 -21.84
C SER A 325 28.06 -14.65 -22.31
N ALA A 326 27.77 -13.37 -22.07
CA ALA A 326 26.53 -12.73 -22.49
C ALA A 326 26.48 -12.56 -24.02
N ARG A 327 25.61 -13.36 -24.67
CA ARG A 327 25.35 -13.29 -26.12
C ARG A 327 24.45 -12.12 -26.53
N ASP A 328 23.67 -11.58 -25.59
CA ASP A 328 22.74 -10.48 -25.80
C ASP A 328 23.41 -9.13 -25.51
N LEU A 329 23.34 -8.21 -26.49
CA LEU A 329 23.99 -6.89 -26.44
C LEU A 329 23.39 -5.96 -25.37
N TYR A 330 22.09 -6.06 -25.07
CA TYR A 330 21.44 -5.24 -24.04
C TYR A 330 21.90 -5.66 -22.64
N VAL A 331 21.91 -6.97 -22.38
CA VAL A 331 22.39 -7.53 -21.10
C VAL A 331 23.87 -7.24 -20.93
N LYS A 332 24.68 -7.48 -21.97
CA LYS A 332 26.10 -7.15 -21.98
C LYS A 332 26.34 -5.67 -21.70
N GLY A 333 25.58 -4.76 -22.34
CA GLY A 333 25.69 -3.32 -22.13
C GLY A 333 25.32 -2.87 -20.70
N LYS A 334 24.32 -3.49 -20.08
CA LYS A 334 23.98 -3.27 -18.66
C LYS A 334 25.11 -3.75 -17.75
N MET A 335 25.59 -4.99 -17.94
CA MET A 335 26.66 -5.56 -17.13
C MET A 335 27.99 -4.78 -17.27
N GLN A 336 28.33 -4.31 -18.48
CA GLN A 336 29.51 -3.44 -18.72
C GLN A 336 29.40 -2.07 -18.05
N LYS A 337 28.20 -1.46 -18.01
CA LYS A 337 27.99 -0.23 -17.22
C LYS A 337 28.26 -0.48 -15.74
N PHE A 338 27.89 -1.66 -15.22
CA PHE A 338 28.18 -2.05 -13.85
C PHE A 338 29.66 -2.33 -13.63
N GLU A 339 30.34 -3.03 -14.54
CA GLU A 339 31.80 -3.25 -14.49
C GLU A 339 32.58 -1.95 -14.33
N LYS A 340 32.20 -0.89 -15.07
CA LYS A 340 32.79 0.45 -14.90
C LYS A 340 32.60 1.02 -13.50
N ILE A 341 31.43 0.80 -12.89
CA ILE A 341 31.17 1.19 -11.49
C ILE A 341 32.06 0.38 -10.54
N LEU A 342 32.29 -0.92 -10.81
CA LEU A 342 33.18 -1.77 -10.01
C LEU A 342 34.61 -1.23 -10.02
N GLN A 343 35.14 -0.96 -11.21
CA GLN A 343 36.50 -0.43 -11.41
C GLN A 343 36.68 0.94 -10.74
N SER A 344 35.63 1.76 -10.65
CA SER A 344 35.69 3.08 -10.00
C SER A 344 35.72 3.06 -8.46
N LYS A 345 35.46 1.90 -7.84
CA LYS A 345 35.39 1.74 -6.38
C LYS A 345 36.59 0.99 -5.79
N GLN A 346 37.56 0.59 -6.63
CA GLN A 346 38.89 0.15 -6.21
C GLN A 346 39.80 1.33 -5.91
#